data_AF-A0AAV5CA71-F1
#
_entry.id   AF-A0AAV5CA71-F1
#
_cell.length_a   1.000
_cell.length_b   1.000
_cell.length_c   1.000
_cell.angle_alpha   90.00
_cell.angle_beta   90.00
_cell.angle_gamma   90.00
#
_symmetry.space_group_name_H-M   'P 1'
#
loop_
_entity.id
_entity.type
_entity.pdbx_description
1 polymer ?
#
loop_
_entity_poly.entity_id
_entity_poly.type
_entity_poly.pdbx_seq_one_letter_code
_entity_poly.pdbx_strand_id
1 'polypeptide(L)'
;MDLLHYLAFLPGDILFIAHHLATLFVFVTCRYFVRHGAFALLVLLVLAEVTSLLQNAWTLAGIWRDQSPAAARVYGALSPPFYALYTIVRGVAGPLFLLKMSVFYLSGQAVDVIPWWVRISWIVVVGTAIAVSNVWIWNLWKELFSERKQAMAKKDT
;
A
#
# COMPACT_ATOMS: atom_id res chain seq x y z
N MET A 1 -13.04 3.65 -9.96
CA MET A 1 -14.21 4.03 -9.14
C MET A 1 -13.76 4.77 -7.89
N ASP A 2 -12.76 4.27 -7.16
CA ASP A 2 -12.32 4.91 -5.90
C ASP A 2 -11.71 6.31 -6.08
N LEU A 3 -10.89 6.54 -7.10
CA LEU A 3 -10.22 7.84 -7.29
C LEU A 3 -11.18 9.04 -7.40
N LEU A 4 -12.28 8.90 -8.15
CA LEU A 4 -13.30 9.96 -8.27
C LEU A 4 -14.06 10.17 -6.96
N HIS A 5 -14.31 9.09 -6.22
CA HIS A 5 -14.95 9.18 -4.91
C HIS A 5 -14.07 9.93 -3.90
N TYR A 6 -12.78 9.59 -3.83
CA TYR A 6 -11.83 10.28 -2.95
C TYR A 6 -11.64 11.75 -3.34
N LEU A 7 -11.52 12.06 -4.63
CA LEU A 7 -11.40 13.46 -5.09
C LEU A 7 -12.64 14.30 -4.74
N ALA A 8 -13.83 13.71 -4.71
CA ALA A 8 -15.08 14.41 -4.43
C ALA A 8 -15.39 14.52 -2.92
N PHE A 9 -15.12 13.48 -2.13
CA PHE A 9 -15.60 13.38 -0.74
C PHE A 9 -14.48 13.41 0.31
N LEU A 10 -13.24 13.08 -0.06
CA LEU A 10 -12.10 12.97 0.85
C LEU A 10 -10.81 13.54 0.20
N PRO A 11 -10.81 14.81 -0.26
CA PRO A 11 -9.67 15.39 -1.00
C PRO A 11 -8.40 15.50 -0.14
N GLY A 12 -8.53 15.41 1.20
CA GLY A 12 -7.41 15.40 2.13
C GLY A 12 -6.57 14.12 2.11
N ASP A 13 -7.09 13.02 1.55
CA ASP A 13 -6.40 11.72 1.50
C ASP A 13 -5.43 11.63 0.32
N ILE A 14 -4.51 12.59 0.25
CA ILE A 14 -3.55 12.79 -0.84
C ILE A 14 -2.73 11.52 -1.10
N LEU A 15 -2.35 10.78 -0.04
CA LEU A 15 -1.56 9.56 -0.17
C LEU A 15 -2.32 8.46 -0.94
N PHE A 16 -3.61 8.30 -0.65
CA PHE A 16 -4.45 7.31 -1.32
C PHE A 16 -4.74 7.72 -2.77
N ILE A 17 -5.03 9.00 -3.01
CA ILE A 17 -5.23 9.58 -4.35
C ILE A 17 -3.96 9.40 -5.21
N ALA A 18 -2.79 9.78 -4.68
CA ALA A 18 -1.51 9.64 -5.37
C ALA A 18 -1.19 8.17 -5.67
N HIS A 19 -1.48 7.24 -4.74
CA HIS A 19 -1.33 5.81 -4.97
C HIS A 19 -2.20 5.32 -6.15
N HIS A 20 -3.46 5.75 -6.23
CA HIS A 20 -4.38 5.35 -7.30
C HIS A 20 -4.00 5.94 -8.65
N LEU A 21 -3.44 7.16 -8.67
CA LEU A 21 -2.87 7.73 -9.89
C LEU A 21 -1.65 6.95 -10.36
N ALA A 22 -0.77 6.55 -9.44
CA ALA A 22 0.39 5.72 -9.73
C ALA A 22 -0.01 4.35 -10.29
N THR A 23 -0.99 3.67 -9.67
CA THR A 23 -1.47 2.37 -10.18
C THR A 23 -2.11 2.54 -11.56
N LEU A 24 -2.96 3.56 -11.75
CA LEU A 24 -3.58 3.85 -13.05
C LEU A 24 -2.54 4.11 -14.14
N PHE A 25 -1.51 4.91 -13.86
CA PHE A 25 -0.40 5.15 -14.79
C PHE A 25 0.25 3.84 -15.25
N VAL A 26 0.56 2.95 -14.30
CA VAL A 26 1.19 1.66 -14.59
C VAL A 26 0.23 0.75 -15.38
N PHE A 27 -1.06 0.72 -15.05
CA PHE A 27 -2.07 -0.05 -15.79
C PHE A 27 -2.23 0.43 -17.23
N VAL A 28 -2.32 1.75 -17.44
CA VAL A 28 -2.52 2.34 -18.77
C VAL A 28 -1.30 2.08 -19.66
N THR A 29 -0.10 2.31 -19.14
CA THR A 29 1.14 2.08 -19.89
C THR A 29 1.37 0.60 -20.19
N CYS A 30 1.01 -0.30 -19.27
CA CYS A 30 1.10 -1.74 -19.51
C CYS A 30 0.08 -2.23 -20.54
N ARG A 31 -1.19 -1.83 -20.42
CA ARG A 31 -2.29 -2.37 -21.25
C ARG A 31 -2.37 -1.74 -22.63
N TYR A 32 -2.10 -0.43 -22.75
CA TYR A 32 -2.37 0.32 -23.97
C TYR A 32 -1.11 0.76 -24.72
N PHE A 33 0.00 1.02 -24.01
CA PHE A 33 1.25 1.41 -24.68
C PHE A 33 2.10 0.20 -25.09
N VAL A 34 2.38 -0.69 -24.14
CA VAL A 34 3.35 -1.76 -24.36
C VAL A 34 2.67 -3.10 -24.65
N ARG A 35 1.46 -3.35 -24.10
CA ARG A 35 0.74 -4.64 -24.18
C ARG A 35 1.53 -5.83 -23.60
N HIS A 36 2.53 -5.57 -22.77
CA HIS A 36 3.35 -6.54 -22.04
C HIS A 36 3.56 -6.09 -20.60
N GLY A 37 3.93 -7.03 -19.71
CA GLY A 37 4.17 -6.75 -18.28
C GLY A 37 2.99 -7.08 -17.34
N ALA A 38 1.90 -7.63 -17.87
CA ALA A 38 0.69 -7.95 -17.10
C ALA A 38 0.96 -8.87 -15.90
N PHE A 39 1.89 -9.83 -16.03
CA PHE A 39 2.26 -10.72 -14.94
C PHE A 39 2.76 -9.95 -13.71
N ALA A 40 3.66 -8.99 -13.91
CA ALA A 40 4.19 -8.20 -12.80
C ALA A 40 3.10 -7.37 -12.11
N LEU A 41 2.16 -6.83 -12.89
CA LEU A 41 1.02 -6.09 -12.36
C LEU A 41 0.06 -6.98 -11.57
N LEU A 42 -0.24 -8.17 -12.08
CA LEU A 42 -1.13 -9.11 -11.41
C LEU A 42 -0.55 -9.55 -10.07
N VAL A 43 0.75 -9.84 -10.00
CA VAL A 43 1.40 -10.18 -8.72
C VAL A 43 1.32 -9.02 -7.73
N LEU A 44 1.65 -7.79 -8.16
CA LEU A 44 1.53 -6.61 -7.30
C LEU A 44 0.08 -6.36 -6.84
N LEU A 45 -0.90 -6.65 -7.70
CA LEU A 45 -2.32 -6.51 -7.38
C LEU A 45 -2.78 -7.56 -6.38
N VAL A 46 -2.33 -8.82 -6.52
CA VAL A 46 -2.63 -9.87 -5.54
C VAL A 46 -2.02 -9.52 -4.18
N LEU A 47 -0.77 -9.08 -4.14
CA LEU A 47 -0.14 -8.59 -2.92
C LEU A 47 -0.92 -7.42 -2.31
N ALA A 48 -1.51 -6.57 -3.15
CA ALA A 48 -2.36 -5.49 -2.68
C ALA A 48 -3.69 -5.98 -2.10
N GLU A 49 -4.37 -6.87 -2.80
CA GLU A 49 -5.70 -7.36 -2.47
C GLU A 49 -5.70 -8.13 -1.14
N VAL A 50 -4.67 -8.93 -0.88
CA VAL A 50 -4.51 -9.69 0.38
C VAL A 50 -4.55 -8.77 1.60
N THR A 51 -4.03 -7.55 1.48
CA THR A 51 -4.08 -6.56 2.57
C THR A 51 -5.36 -5.72 2.58
N SER A 52 -6.11 -5.68 1.48
CA SER A 52 -7.16 -4.68 1.24
C SER A 52 -8.40 -4.88 2.08
N LEU A 53 -8.87 -6.12 2.26
CA LEU A 53 -10.02 -6.41 3.13
C LEU A 53 -9.79 -5.90 4.56
N LEU A 54 -8.62 -6.25 5.11
CA LEU A 54 -8.24 -5.91 6.47
C LEU A 54 -7.99 -4.40 6.61
N GLN A 55 -7.36 -3.78 5.62
CA GLN A 55 -7.12 -2.34 5.55
C GLN A 55 -8.44 -1.55 5.50
N ASN A 56 -9.40 -1.98 4.69
CA ASN A 56 -10.69 -1.29 4.56
C ASN A 56 -11.52 -1.39 5.85
N ALA A 57 -11.58 -2.58 6.44
CA ALA A 57 -12.26 -2.78 7.72
C ALA A 57 -11.60 -1.96 8.84
N TRP A 58 -10.26 -1.92 8.88
CA TRP A 58 -9.50 -1.11 9.85
C TRP A 58 -9.73 0.39 9.65
N THR A 59 -9.69 0.87 8.41
CA THR A 59 -9.91 2.29 8.07
C THR A 59 -11.32 2.73 8.45
N LEU A 60 -12.33 1.92 8.12
CA LEU A 60 -13.72 2.22 8.46
C LEU A 60 -13.93 2.24 9.99
N ALA A 61 -13.38 1.27 10.70
CA ALA A 61 -13.42 1.27 12.16
C ALA A 61 -12.71 2.50 12.77
N GLY A 62 -11.63 2.95 12.14
CA GLY A 62 -10.88 4.15 12.52
C GLY A 62 -11.69 5.45 12.39
N ILE A 63 -12.40 5.63 11.27
CA ILE A 63 -13.26 6.80 11.03
C ILE A 63 -14.39 6.90 12.08
N TRP A 64 -14.93 5.76 12.52
CA TRP A 64 -16.06 5.70 13.44
C TRP A 64 -15.68 5.51 14.91
N ARG A 65 -14.38 5.42 15.23
CA ARG A 65 -13.90 5.04 16.57
C ARG A 65 -14.39 5.99 17.68
N ASP A 66 -14.49 7.29 17.37
CA ASP A 66 -14.90 8.32 18.32
C ASP A 66 -16.43 8.40 18.50
N GLN A 67 -17.17 7.79 17.56
CA GLN A 67 -18.64 7.80 17.53
C GLN A 67 -19.25 6.52 18.09
N SER A 68 -18.50 5.40 18.11
CA SER A 68 -19.00 4.10 18.55
C SER A 68 -17.96 3.30 19.35
N PRO A 69 -18.27 2.89 20.60
CA PRO A 69 -17.39 2.03 21.39
C PRO A 69 -17.11 0.67 20.73
N ALA A 70 -18.07 0.15 19.93
CA ALA A 70 -17.88 -1.07 19.16
C ALA A 70 -16.84 -0.87 18.05
N ALA A 71 -16.88 0.27 17.35
CA ALA A 71 -15.89 0.62 16.33
C ALA A 71 -14.48 0.79 16.93
N ALA A 72 -14.36 1.43 18.10
CA ALA A 72 -13.09 1.54 18.81
C ALA A 72 -12.51 0.17 19.19
N ARG A 73 -13.35 -0.76 19.66
CA ARG A 73 -12.92 -2.13 19.97
C ARG A 73 -12.46 -2.90 18.73
N VAL A 74 -13.19 -2.77 17.62
CA VAL A 74 -12.80 -3.39 16.34
C VAL A 74 -11.48 -2.81 15.85
N TYR A 75 -11.32 -1.48 15.84
CA TYR A 75 -10.09 -0.80 15.45
C TYR A 75 -8.89 -1.29 16.27
N GLY A 76 -9.01 -1.33 17.60
CA GLY A 76 -7.95 -1.78 18.49
C GLY A 76 -7.59 -3.27 18.31
N ALA A 77 -8.59 -4.13 18.09
CA ALA A 77 -8.38 -5.56 17.86
C ALA A 77 -7.76 -5.84 16.48
N LEU A 78 -8.13 -5.06 15.47
CA LEU A 78 -7.70 -5.25 14.09
C LEU A 78 -6.35 -4.61 13.79
N SER A 79 -5.94 -3.57 14.54
CA SER A 79 -4.67 -2.85 14.31
C SER A 79 -3.44 -3.77 14.35
N PRO A 80 -3.22 -4.61 15.39
CA PRO A 80 -2.04 -5.48 15.43
C PRO A 80 -1.97 -6.53 14.29
N PRO A 81 -3.02 -7.31 14.00
CA PRO A 81 -2.96 -8.27 12.88
C PRO A 81 -2.88 -7.56 11.53
N PHE A 82 -3.52 -6.40 11.38
CA PHE A 82 -3.38 -5.58 10.18
C PHE A 82 -1.93 -5.14 9.98
N TYR A 83 -1.31 -4.56 11.01
CA TYR A 83 0.05 -4.04 10.87
C TYR A 83 1.06 -5.15 10.58
N ALA A 84 0.91 -6.31 11.23
CA ALA A 84 1.76 -7.47 10.97
C ALA A 84 1.60 -7.99 9.52
N LEU A 85 0.36 -8.22 9.07
CA LEU A 85 0.10 -8.68 7.70
C LEU A 85 0.60 -7.68 6.67
N TYR A 86 0.36 -6.39 6.90
CA TYR A 86 0.79 -5.31 6.02
C TYR A 86 2.32 -5.25 5.94
N THR A 87 3.03 -5.31 7.07
CA THR A 87 4.51 -5.34 7.09
C THR A 87 5.05 -6.55 6.34
N ILE A 88 4.47 -7.75 6.49
CA ILE A 88 4.92 -8.95 5.78
C ILE A 88 4.70 -8.80 4.26
N VAL A 89 3.47 -8.46 3.86
CA VAL A 89 3.09 -8.45 2.44
C VAL A 89 3.70 -7.25 1.71
N ARG A 90 3.57 -6.04 2.25
CA ARG A 90 4.02 -4.80 1.61
C ARG A 90 5.45 -4.41 1.97
N GLY A 91 5.91 -4.81 3.15
CA GLY A 91 7.27 -4.49 3.62
C GLY A 91 8.32 -5.56 3.34
N VAL A 92 7.91 -6.80 3.04
CA VAL A 92 8.86 -7.87 2.66
C VAL A 92 8.57 -8.39 1.26
N ALA A 93 7.38 -8.95 1.01
CA ALA A 93 7.08 -9.57 -0.29
C ALA A 93 7.08 -8.54 -1.43
N GLY A 94 6.54 -7.34 -1.21
CA GLY A 94 6.58 -6.22 -2.16
C GLY A 94 8.00 -5.84 -2.59
N PRO A 95 8.92 -5.47 -1.68
CA PRO A 95 10.32 -5.16 -2.01
C PRO A 95 11.06 -6.32 -2.70
N LEU A 96 10.89 -7.55 -2.22
CA LEU A 96 11.51 -8.72 -2.85
C LEU A 96 11.04 -8.89 -4.29
N PHE A 97 9.74 -8.70 -4.55
CA PHE A 97 9.20 -8.75 -5.89
C PHE A 97 9.70 -7.58 -6.76
N LEU A 98 9.75 -6.37 -6.22
CA LEU A 98 10.30 -5.19 -6.91
C LEU A 98 11.75 -5.44 -7.33
N LEU A 99 12.59 -6.04 -6.47
CA LEU A 99 13.97 -6.37 -6.82
C LEU A 99 14.03 -7.35 -7.99
N LYS A 100 13.27 -8.45 -7.92
CA LYS A 100 13.20 -9.44 -9.03
C LYS A 100 12.74 -8.79 -10.33
N MET A 101 11.69 -7.97 -10.26
CA MET A 101 11.13 -7.23 -11.39
C MET A 101 12.16 -6.25 -11.98
N SER A 102 12.88 -5.53 -11.13
CA SER A 102 13.89 -4.56 -11.54
C SER A 102 15.07 -5.24 -12.23
N VAL A 103 15.57 -6.34 -11.67
CA VAL A 103 16.63 -7.15 -12.30
C VAL A 103 16.17 -7.63 -13.67
N PHE A 104 14.94 -8.14 -13.82
CA PHE A 104 14.40 -8.59 -15.10
C PHE A 104 14.30 -7.46 -16.13
N TYR A 105 13.81 -6.28 -15.75
CA TYR A 105 13.68 -5.16 -16.67
C TYR A 105 15.02 -4.51 -17.04
N LEU A 106 16.02 -4.58 -16.16
CA LEU A 106 17.35 -4.03 -16.38
C LEU A 106 18.31 -5.00 -17.07
N SER A 107 18.09 -6.33 -16.98
CA SER A 107 18.98 -7.38 -17.52
C SER A 107 19.00 -7.49 -19.04
N GLY A 108 18.20 -6.70 -19.76
CA GLY A 108 18.11 -6.77 -21.21
C GLY A 108 16.99 -7.67 -21.73
N GLN A 109 16.47 -8.60 -20.91
CA GLN A 109 15.47 -9.60 -21.32
C GLN A 109 14.13 -9.00 -21.78
N ALA A 110 13.86 -7.74 -21.41
CA ALA A 110 12.65 -7.01 -21.80
C ALA A 110 12.92 -5.91 -22.83
N VAL A 111 14.15 -5.75 -23.35
CA VAL A 111 14.54 -4.62 -24.22
C VAL A 111 13.80 -4.64 -25.55
N ASP A 112 13.59 -5.81 -26.13
CA ASP A 112 12.97 -5.95 -27.45
C ASP A 112 11.46 -5.67 -27.43
N VAL A 113 10.87 -5.61 -26.22
CA VAL A 113 9.43 -5.62 -26.02
C VAL A 113 8.95 -4.36 -25.29
N ILE A 114 9.75 -3.83 -24.36
CA ILE A 114 9.37 -2.70 -23.50
C ILE A 114 10.39 -1.56 -23.63
N PRO A 115 9.96 -0.35 -24.06
CA PRO A 115 10.84 0.81 -24.12
C PRO A 115 11.53 1.09 -22.79
N TRP A 116 12.78 1.53 -22.84
CA TRP A 116 13.61 1.73 -21.64
C TRP A 116 12.98 2.71 -20.64
N TRP A 117 12.37 3.80 -21.12
CA TRP A 117 11.75 4.81 -20.27
C TRP A 117 10.54 4.24 -19.51
N VAL A 118 9.76 3.34 -20.13
CA VAL A 118 8.62 2.67 -19.48
C VAL A 118 9.12 1.79 -18.35
N ARG A 119 10.14 0.96 -18.61
CA ARG A 119 10.75 0.08 -17.61
C ARG A 119 11.23 0.85 -16.38
N ILE A 120 11.99 1.93 -16.61
CA ILE A 120 12.49 2.78 -15.53
C ILE A 120 11.33 3.44 -14.80
N SER A 121 10.33 3.97 -15.52
CA SER A 121 9.17 4.61 -14.89
C SER A 121 8.41 3.65 -13.96
N TRP A 122 8.22 2.39 -14.35
CA TRP A 122 7.54 1.40 -13.52
C TRP A 122 8.34 1.04 -12.27
N ILE A 123 9.65 0.84 -12.40
CA ILE A 123 10.52 0.57 -11.25
C ILE A 123 10.46 1.73 -10.25
N VAL A 124 10.56 2.97 -10.73
CA VAL A 124 10.52 4.19 -9.90
C VAL A 124 9.16 4.33 -9.22
N VAL A 125 8.06 4.28 -9.98
CA VAL A 125 6.71 4.48 -9.45
C VAL A 125 6.35 3.39 -8.42
N VAL A 126 6.61 2.12 -8.73
CA VAL A 126 6.34 1.01 -7.80
C VAL A 126 7.26 1.10 -6.58
N GLY A 127 8.54 1.43 -6.77
CA GLY A 127 9.50 1.62 -5.69
C GLY A 127 9.10 2.72 -4.72
N THR A 128 8.70 3.88 -5.23
CA THR A 128 8.19 4.99 -4.41
C THR A 128 6.93 4.59 -3.67
N ALA A 129 5.97 3.91 -4.33
CA ALA A 129 4.74 3.46 -3.67
C ALA A 129 5.02 2.51 -2.50
N ILE A 130 5.96 1.56 -2.68
CA ILE A 130 6.37 0.62 -1.63
C ILE A 130 7.10 1.37 -0.50
N ALA A 131 8.00 2.29 -0.81
CA ALA A 131 8.73 3.06 0.21
C ALA A 131 7.78 3.91 1.08
N VAL A 132 6.87 4.65 0.45
CA VAL A 132 5.86 5.46 1.16
C VAL A 132 4.95 4.58 2.02
N SER A 133 4.51 3.43 1.49
CA SER A 133 3.73 2.43 2.22
C SER A 133 4.46 1.92 3.47
N ASN A 134 5.77 1.67 3.38
CA ASN A 134 6.60 1.24 4.51
C ASN A 134 6.78 2.32 5.58
N VAL A 135 7.00 3.57 5.16
CA VAL A 135 7.07 4.71 6.10
C VAL A 135 5.74 4.90 6.81
N TRP A 136 4.63 4.77 6.09
CA TRP A 136 3.29 4.89 6.66
C TRP A 136 3.00 3.83 7.72
N ILE A 137 3.24 2.55 7.43
CA ILE A 137 3.02 1.48 8.41
C ILE A 137 3.98 1.58 9.61
N TRP A 138 5.21 2.05 9.40
CA TRP A 138 6.15 2.32 10.48
C TRP A 138 5.62 3.39 11.44
N ASN A 139 5.01 4.46 10.92
CA ASN A 139 4.40 5.49 11.75
C ASN A 139 3.22 4.93 12.58
N LEU A 140 2.39 4.08 11.98
CA LEU A 140 1.28 3.42 12.69
C LEU A 140 1.77 2.49 13.81
N TRP A 141 2.85 1.74 13.58
CA TRP A 141 3.49 0.93 14.62
C TRP A 141 3.98 1.80 15.78
N LYS A 142 4.68 2.91 15.49
CA LYS A 142 5.16 3.85 16.53
C LYS A 142 4.02 4.41 17.37
N GLU A 143 2.93 4.81 16.73
CA GLU A 143 1.74 5.34 17.41
C GLU A 143 1.15 4.28 18.36
N LEU A 144 0.91 3.06 17.87
CA LEU A 144 0.37 1.97 18.69
C LEU A 144 1.26 1.61 19.88
N PHE A 145 2.59 1.58 19.69
CA PHE A 145 3.52 1.32 20.80
C PHE A 145 3.54 2.46 21.81
N SER A 146 3.46 3.71 21.34
CA SER A 146 3.36 4.89 22.21
C SER A 146 2.10 4.86 23.07
N GLU A 147 0.93 4.62 22.47
CA GLU A 147 -0.36 4.51 23.18
C GLU A 147 -0.33 3.41 24.23
N ARG A 148 0.20 2.22 23.88
CA ARG A 148 0.33 1.10 24.81
C ARG A 148 1.25 1.44 25.99
N LYS A 149 2.36 2.12 25.73
CA LYS A 149 3.29 2.55 26.79
C LYS A 149 2.64 3.53 27.76
N GLN A 150 1.87 4.50 27.25
CA GLN A 150 1.13 5.45 28.08
C GLN A 150 0.02 4.76 28.90
N ALA A 151 -0.69 3.81 28.29
CA ALA A 151 -1.73 3.04 28.99
C ALA A 151 -1.17 2.18 30.12
N MET A 152 0.01 1.57 29.94
CA MET A 152 0.70 0.83 31.00
C MET A 152 1.15 1.76 32.13
N ALA A 153 1.79 2.89 31.80
CA ALA A 153 2.25 3.86 32.81
C ALA A 153 1.10 4.39 33.70
N LYS A 154 -0.08 4.66 33.10
CA LYS A 154 -1.28 5.08 33.84
C LYS A 154 -1.88 3.99 34.74
N LYS A 155 -1.60 2.71 34.46
CA LYS A 155 -2.08 1.58 35.26
C LYS A 155 -1.16 1.30 36.46
N ASP A 156 0.10 1.74 36.38
CA ASP A 156 1.11 1.59 37.43
C ASP A 156 1.14 2.79 38.41
N THR A 157 0.30 3.82 38.20
CA THR A 157 0.12 4.98 39.10
C THR A 157 -1.24 4.92 39.78
#